data_AF-A0A970AHP3-F1
#
_entry.id   AF-A0A970AHP3-F1
#
_cell.length_a   1.000
_cell.length_b   1.000
_cell.length_c   1.000
_cell.angle_alpha   90.00
_cell.angle_beta   90.00
_cell.angle_gamma   90.00
#
_symmetry.space_group_name_H-M   'P 1'
#
loop_
_entity.id
_entity.type
_entity.pdbx_description
1 polymer ?
#
loop_
_entity_poly.entity_id
_entity_poly.type
_entity_poly.pdbx_seq_one_letter_code
_entity_poly.pdbx_strand_id
1 'polypeptide(L)' 'MARLFGTDGVRGIANKELTPQMAFNLGQAGAYILG' A
#
# COMPACT_ATOMS: atom_id res chain seq x y z
N MET A 1 -0.81 14.99 7.89
CA MET A 1 -1.11 13.55 8.08
C MET A 1 -0.93 12.86 6.74
N ALA A 2 0.09 12.03 6.58
CA ALA A 2 0.27 11.27 5.35
C ALA A 2 -0.92 10.31 5.21
N ARG A 3 -1.75 10.50 4.19
CA ARG A 3 -2.83 9.56 3.87
C ARG A 3 -2.19 8.36 3.18
N LEU A 4 -2.54 7.15 3.62
CA LEU A 4 -2.04 5.91 3.00
C LEU A 4 -2.41 5.84 1.51
N PHE A 5 -3.63 6.28 1.17
CA PHE A 5 -4.13 6.36 -0.19
C PHE A 5 -4.19 7.82 -0.66
N GLY A 6 -3.63 8.08 -1.85
CA GLY A 6 -3.78 9.32 -2.60
C GLY A 6 -4.92 9.23 -3.63
N THR A 7 -4.94 10.16 -4.59
CA THR A 7 -5.94 10.21 -5.67
C THR A 7 -6.04 8.89 -6.44
N ASP A 8 -4.90 8.27 -6.69
CA ASP A 8 -4.79 7.07 -7.53
C ASP A 8 -4.05 5.95 -6.77
N GLY A 9 -4.54 5.66 -5.57
CA GLY A 9 -4.02 4.57 -4.74
C GLY A 9 -2.77 4.95 -3.94
N VAL A 10 -2.00 3.92 -3.59
CA VAL A 10 -0.81 4.04 -2.74
C VAL A 10 0.43 4.17 -3.62
N ARG A 11 1.19 5.26 -3.48
CA ARG A 11 2.38 5.56 -4.28
C ARG A 11 3.51 6.06 -3.39
N GLY A 12 4.75 5.86 -3.83
CA GLY A 12 5.95 6.37 -3.15
C GLY A 12 7.22 5.83 -3.79
N ILE A 13 8.36 6.38 -3.40
CA ILE A 13 9.68 5.89 -3.83
C ILE A 13 9.88 4.45 -3.33
N ALA A 14 10.20 3.55 -4.25
CA ALA A 14 10.46 2.15 -3.94
C ALA A 14 11.58 1.98 -2.91
N ASN A 15 11.39 1.06 -1.96
CA ASN A 15 12.33 0.77 -0.87
C ASN A 15 12.59 1.92 0.12
N LYS A 16 11.83 3.03 0.03
CA LYS A 16 11.90 4.14 0.99
C LYS A 16 10.54 4.46 1.57
N GLU A 17 9.59 4.77 0.70
CA GLU A 17 8.21 5.12 1.06
C GLU A 17 7.28 3.94 0.79
N LEU A 18 7.42 3.30 -0.38
CA LEU A 18 6.73 2.05 -0.71
C LEU A 18 7.68 0.88 -0.46
N THR A 19 7.58 0.27 0.72
CA THR A 19 8.43 -0.85 1.15
C THR A 19 7.84 -2.21 0.73
N PRO A 20 8.66 -3.28 0.62
CA PRO A 20 8.15 -4.62 0.33
C PRO A 20 7.13 -5.12 1.36
N GLN A 21 7.37 -4.86 2.66
CA GLN A 21 6.44 -5.25 3.73
C GLN A 21 5.09 -4.53 3.59
N MET A 22 5.11 -3.25 3.22
CA MET A 22 3.90 -2.48 3.01
C MET A 22 3.11 -3.00 1.80
N ALA A 23 3.79 -3.33 0.70
CA ALA A 23 3.16 -3.93 -0.47
C ALA A 23 2.52 -5.29 -0.15
N PHE A 24 3.21 -6.14 0.62
CA PHE A 24 2.67 -7.41 1.09
C PHE A 24 1.40 -7.23 1.93
N ASN A 25 1.44 -6.33 2.91
CA ASN A 25 0.29 -6.05 3.78
C ASN A 25 -0.90 -5.49 3.00
N LEU A 26 -0.67 -4.63 2.00
CA LEU A 26 -1.73 -4.12 1.13
C LEU A 26 -2.38 -5.23 0.30
N GLY A 27 -1.58 -6.15 -0.25
CA GLY A 27 -2.09 -7.31 -0.99
C GLY A 27 -2.91 -8.25 -0.11
N GLN A 28 -2.41 -8.54 1.10
CA GLN A 28 -3.14 -9.37 2.08
C GLN A 28 -4.47 -8.72 2.48
N ALA A 29 -4.48 -7.42 2.80
CA ALA A 29 -5.69 -6.71 3.16
C ALA A 29 -6.70 -6.69 1.99
N GLY A 30 -6.21 -6.47 0.76
CA GLY A 30 -7.03 -6.55 -0.45
C GLY A 30 -7.67 -7.93 -0.64
N ALA A 31 -6.88 -8.99 -0.52
CA ALA A 31 -7.39 -10.36 -0.60
C ALA A 31 -8.39 -10.69 0.52
N TYR A 32 -8.16 -10.20 1.74
CA TYR A 32 -9.08 -10.44 2.87
C TYR A 32 -10.43 -9.75 2.69
N ILE A 33 -10.45 -8.54 2.11
CA ILE A 33 -11.67 -7.74 1.95
C ILE A 33 -12.41 -8.04 0.65
N LEU A 34 -11.68 -8.36 -0.42
CA LEU A 34 -12.23 -8.48 -1.79
C LEU A 34 -12.21 -9.91 -2.36
N GLY A 35 -11.51 -10.83 -1.69
CA GLY A 35 -11.45 -12.25 -2.06
C GLY A 35 -12.69 -13.05 -1.62
#